data_AF-A0AB35Y6F9-F1
#
_entry.id   AF-A0AB35Y6F9-F1
#
_cell.length_a   1.000
_cell.length_b   1.000
_cell.length_c   1.000
_cell.angle_alpha   90.00
_cell.angle_beta   90.00
_cell.angle_gamma   90.00
#
_symmetry.space_group_name_H-M   'P 1'
#
loop_
_entity.id
_entity.type
_entity.pdbx_description
1 polymer ?
#
loop_
_entity_poly.entity_id
_entity_poly.type
_entity_poly.pdbx_seq_one_letter_code
_entity_poly.pdbx_strand_id
1 'polypeptide(L)'
;MPELLKAPVTPAQQARDVLLGALVGLARATTSEPKTDDTDEVLNAGLRLAAQPDAPEEKLHRMLETVRTEKHRVAPGCASCAMPCGNTNDYDLARLWAAPETIRTLKLQMLSAAFALAQKRPQGQGQTAVYQLLFTLAEDWDAELLLPVVQHAQKLCRE
;
A
#
# COMPACT_ATOMS: atom_id res chain seq x y z
N MET A 1 -2.49 -12.38 -15.70
CA MET A 1 -2.33 -11.34 -14.67
C MET A 1 -3.12 -10.12 -15.11
N PRO A 2 -3.88 -9.46 -14.24
CA PRO A 2 -4.53 -8.20 -14.63
C PRO A 2 -3.45 -7.18 -15.03
N GLU A 3 -3.70 -6.44 -16.12
CA GLU A 3 -2.83 -5.41 -16.74
C GLU A 3 -2.40 -4.26 -15.79
N LEU A 4 -2.83 -4.29 -14.52
CA LEU A 4 -2.62 -3.25 -13.51
C LEU A 4 -1.20 -3.18 -12.94
N LEU A 5 -0.40 -4.24 -13.09
CA LEU A 5 0.86 -4.43 -12.35
C LEU A 5 2.06 -4.61 -13.30
N LYS A 6 2.20 -3.69 -14.25
CA LYS A 6 3.40 -3.53 -15.07
C LYS A 6 4.13 -2.26 -14.63
N ALA A 7 5.46 -2.22 -14.84
CA ALA A 7 6.24 -1.02 -14.58
C ALA A 7 5.60 0.20 -15.28
N PRO A 8 5.55 1.36 -14.61
CA PRO A 8 4.77 2.50 -15.08
C PRO A 8 5.37 3.08 -16.36
N VAL A 9 4.55 3.14 -17.41
CA VAL A 9 4.89 3.75 -18.72
C VAL A 9 4.04 4.99 -19.03
N THR A 10 2.99 5.25 -18.24
CA THR A 10 2.15 6.45 -18.36
C THR A 10 2.18 7.31 -17.08
N PRO A 11 1.89 8.62 -17.18
CA PRO A 11 1.77 9.49 -16.00
C PRO A 11 0.75 8.98 -14.96
N ALA A 12 -0.39 8.43 -15.41
CA ALA A 12 -1.38 7.84 -14.52
C ALA A 12 -0.85 6.61 -13.76
N GLN A 13 -0.02 5.77 -14.39
CA GLN A 13 0.63 4.65 -13.72
C GLN A 13 1.69 5.13 -12.72
N GLN A 14 2.45 6.17 -13.05
CA GLN A 14 3.40 6.78 -12.11
C GLN A 14 2.68 7.38 -10.90
N ALA A 15 1.56 8.10 -11.11
CA ALA A 15 0.74 8.64 -10.03
C ALA A 15 0.16 7.53 -9.13
N ARG A 16 -0.24 6.40 -9.73
CA ARG A 16 -0.67 5.21 -8.97
C ARG A 16 0.44 4.64 -8.11
N ASP A 17 1.65 4.55 -8.64
CA ASP A 17 2.80 4.06 -7.88
C ASP A 17 3.12 4.99 -6.69
N VAL A 18 3.09 6.30 -6.91
CA VAL A 18 3.28 7.28 -5.82
C VAL A 18 2.18 7.15 -4.78
N LEU A 19 0.91 6.96 -5.19
CA LEU A 19 -0.21 6.72 -4.27
C LEU A 19 -0.02 5.44 -3.45
N LEU A 20 0.38 4.33 -4.08
CA LEU A 20 0.66 3.07 -3.38
C LEU A 20 1.81 3.22 -2.38
N GLY A 21 2.88 3.92 -2.77
CA GLY A 21 3.97 4.25 -1.86
C GLY A 21 3.51 5.05 -0.63
N ALA A 22 2.64 6.04 -0.84
CA ALA A 22 2.07 6.84 0.25
C ALA A 22 1.13 6.03 1.16
N LEU A 23 0.33 5.10 0.60
CA LEU A 23 -0.53 4.20 1.38
C LEU A 23 0.29 3.26 2.27
N VAL A 24 1.42 2.76 1.77
CA VAL A 24 2.37 2.01 2.59
C VAL A 24 2.95 2.87 3.70
N GLY A 25 3.34 4.12 3.39
CA GLY A 25 3.83 5.07 4.38
C GLY A 25 2.79 5.39 5.47
N LEU A 26 1.52 5.54 5.11
CA LEU A 26 0.41 5.71 6.05
C LEU A 26 0.23 4.47 6.92
N ALA A 27 0.18 3.27 6.32
CA ALA A 27 0.05 2.02 7.05
C ALA A 27 1.16 1.85 8.10
N ARG A 28 2.42 2.16 7.74
CA ARG A 28 3.55 2.07 8.66
C ARG A 28 3.50 3.12 9.76
N ALA A 29 3.01 4.34 9.48
CA ALA A 29 2.83 5.36 10.52
C ALA A 29 1.91 4.87 11.66
N THR A 30 0.87 4.11 11.33
CA THR A 30 -0.06 3.54 12.32
C THR A 30 0.52 2.43 13.21
N THR A 31 1.77 2.00 12.95
CA THR A 31 2.46 1.04 13.83
C THR A 31 3.09 1.71 15.04
N SER A 32 3.46 2.98 14.91
CA SER A 32 4.10 3.77 15.98
C SER A 32 3.12 4.73 16.64
N GLU A 33 2.13 5.21 15.89
CA GLU A 33 1.13 6.17 16.35
C GLU A 33 -0.29 5.58 16.24
N PRO A 34 -1.23 5.98 17.11
CA PRO A 34 -2.61 5.54 17.02
C PRO A 34 -3.26 6.02 15.71
N LYS A 35 -4.12 5.17 15.14
CA LYS A 35 -4.97 5.52 14.00
C LYS A 35 -5.99 6.59 14.38
N THR A 36 -6.44 7.36 13.40
CA THR A 36 -7.68 8.14 13.53
C THR A 36 -8.87 7.28 13.10
N ASP A 37 -10.08 7.75 13.38
CA ASP A 37 -11.32 7.10 12.93
C ASP A 37 -11.43 7.05 11.39
N ASP A 38 -10.72 7.94 10.68
CA ASP A 38 -10.75 8.05 9.22
C ASP A 38 -9.69 7.19 8.53
N THR A 39 -8.64 6.76 9.25
CA THR A 39 -7.44 6.16 8.64
C THR A 39 -7.77 4.88 7.85
N ASP A 40 -8.63 4.02 8.39
CA ASP A 40 -9.00 2.77 7.74
C ASP A 40 -9.77 3.01 6.43
N GLU A 41 -10.67 3.99 6.40
CA GLU A 41 -11.43 4.32 5.19
C GLU A 41 -10.58 5.02 4.15
N VAL A 42 -9.70 5.95 4.54
CA VAL A 42 -8.73 6.59 3.62
C VAL A 42 -7.85 5.53 2.96
N LEU A 43 -7.33 4.58 3.74
CA LEU A 43 -6.48 3.52 3.24
C LEU A 43 -7.23 2.60 2.27
N ASN A 44 -8.46 2.20 2.62
CA ASN A 44 -9.29 1.38 1.75
C ASN A 44 -9.72 2.10 0.47
N ALA A 45 -10.14 3.36 0.56
CA ALA A 45 -10.51 4.17 -0.60
C ALA A 45 -9.33 4.35 -1.56
N GLY A 46 -8.12 4.59 -1.04
CA GLY A 46 -6.90 4.68 -1.83
C GLY A 46 -6.57 3.37 -2.55
N LEU A 47 -6.65 2.23 -1.85
CA LEU A 47 -6.44 0.91 -2.46
C LEU A 47 -7.49 0.58 -3.53
N ARG A 48 -8.77 0.90 -3.29
CA ARG A 48 -9.84 0.71 -4.27
C ARG A 48 -9.64 1.55 -5.53
N LEU A 49 -9.18 2.79 -5.38
CA LEU A 49 -8.85 3.65 -6.52
C LEU A 49 -7.61 3.14 -7.27
N ALA A 50 -6.56 2.75 -6.55
CA ALA A 50 -5.35 2.19 -7.16
C ALA A 50 -5.62 0.87 -7.89
N ALA A 51 -6.64 0.11 -7.48
CA ALA A 51 -7.07 -1.11 -8.14
C ALA A 51 -7.84 -0.89 -9.46
N GLN A 52 -8.25 0.35 -9.77
CA GLN A 52 -8.93 0.69 -11.03
C GLN A 52 -7.88 0.92 -12.13
N PRO A 53 -7.88 0.11 -13.21
CA PRO A 53 -6.85 0.20 -14.25
C PRO A 53 -6.89 1.53 -15.01
N ASP A 54 -8.08 2.10 -15.17
CA ASP A 54 -8.43 3.32 -15.88
C ASP A 54 -8.60 4.53 -14.94
N ALA A 55 -8.16 4.43 -13.68
CA ALA A 55 -8.21 5.54 -12.74
C ALA A 55 -7.56 6.81 -13.35
N PRO A 56 -8.32 7.91 -13.50
CA PRO A 56 -7.77 9.13 -14.07
C PRO A 56 -6.72 9.73 -13.14
N GLU A 57 -5.66 10.25 -13.73
CA GLU A 57 -4.50 10.81 -13.02
C GLU A 57 -4.91 11.85 -11.96
N GLU A 58 -5.81 12.77 -12.32
CA GLU A 58 -6.38 13.78 -11.42
C GLU A 58 -6.97 13.17 -10.13
N LYS A 59 -7.68 12.04 -10.23
CA LYS A 59 -8.25 11.37 -9.04
C LYS A 59 -7.16 10.73 -8.20
N LEU A 60 -6.12 10.17 -8.83
CA LEU A 60 -4.98 9.58 -8.12
C LEU A 60 -4.23 10.64 -7.32
N HIS A 61 -3.99 11.82 -7.90
CA HIS A 61 -3.36 12.94 -7.20
C HIS A 61 -4.20 13.46 -6.03
N ARG A 62 -5.50 13.67 -6.24
CA ARG A 62 -6.41 14.08 -5.14
C ARG A 62 -6.42 13.06 -4.00
N MET A 63 -6.45 11.77 -4.32
CA MET A 63 -6.39 10.72 -3.31
C MET A 63 -5.03 10.71 -2.58
N LEU A 64 -3.94 10.95 -3.31
CA LEU A 64 -2.61 11.06 -2.71
C LEU A 64 -2.54 12.21 -1.69
N GLU A 65 -3.14 13.37 -1.98
CA GLU A 65 -3.23 14.47 -1.04
C GLU A 65 -4.04 14.11 0.22
N THR A 66 -5.16 13.39 0.06
CA THR A 66 -5.94 12.87 1.19
C THR A 66 -5.11 11.92 2.05
N VAL A 67 -4.39 10.97 1.45
CA VAL A 67 -3.52 10.02 2.17
C VAL A 67 -2.40 10.76 2.91
N ARG A 68 -1.77 11.77 2.28
CA ARG A 68 -0.73 12.58 2.93
C ARG A 68 -1.27 13.41 4.09
N THR A 69 -2.47 13.97 3.94
CA THR A 69 -3.15 14.72 5.01
C THR A 69 -3.45 13.80 6.19
N GLU A 70 -4.00 12.62 5.91
CA GLU A 70 -4.30 11.65 6.96
C GLU A 70 -3.04 11.14 7.66
N LYS A 71 -1.98 10.89 6.89
CA LYS A 71 -0.67 10.54 7.44
C LYS A 71 -0.10 11.64 8.34
N HIS A 72 -0.30 12.90 7.98
CA HIS A 72 0.09 14.04 8.83
C HIS A 72 -0.76 14.15 10.10
N ARG A 73 -2.05 13.73 10.06
CA ARG A 73 -2.88 13.64 11.28
C ARG A 73 -2.42 12.52 12.21
N VAL A 74 -2.07 11.37 11.65
CA VAL A 74 -1.56 10.20 12.41
C VAL A 74 -0.18 10.49 12.98
N ALA A 75 0.73 11.04 12.18
CA ALA A 75 2.12 11.28 12.57
C ALA A 75 2.56 12.72 12.21
N PRO A 76 2.04 13.75 12.91
CA PRO A 76 2.34 15.16 12.61
C PRO A 76 3.83 15.49 12.79
N GLY A 77 4.47 14.85 13.78
CA GLY A 77 5.89 15.05 14.09
C GLY A 77 6.87 14.45 13.06
N CYS A 78 6.42 13.54 12.19
CA CYS A 78 7.28 12.88 11.22
C CYS A 78 7.55 13.72 9.97
N ALA A 79 6.66 14.64 9.60
CA ALA A 79 6.81 15.48 8.41
C ALA A 79 7.94 16.51 8.51
N SER A 80 8.28 16.93 9.74
CA SER A 80 9.34 17.91 10.05
C SER A 80 10.44 17.34 10.95
N CYS A 81 10.50 16.01 11.09
CA CYS A 81 11.45 15.40 12.01
C CYS A 81 12.88 15.67 11.52
N ALA A 82 13.70 16.28 12.39
CA ALA A 82 15.12 16.49 12.12
C ALA A 82 15.92 15.18 12.00
N MET A 83 15.34 14.06 12.44
CA MET A 83 15.87 12.70 12.40
C MET A 83 14.83 11.76 11.74
N PRO A 84 14.71 11.76 10.41
CA PRO A 84 13.73 10.90 9.73
C PRO A 84 14.05 9.43 10.01
N CYS A 85 13.16 8.74 10.74
CA CYS A 85 13.38 7.36 11.20
C CYS A 85 13.07 6.29 10.13
N GLY A 86 12.71 6.68 8.90
CA GLY A 86 12.37 5.77 7.81
C GLY A 86 11.06 5.00 7.98
N ASN A 87 10.49 4.95 9.20
CA ASN A 87 9.26 4.22 9.51
C ASN A 87 8.02 4.83 8.88
N THR A 88 8.01 6.15 8.66
CA THR A 88 6.90 6.86 8.02
C THR A 88 7.22 7.29 6.60
N ASN A 89 8.30 6.81 5.97
CA ASN A 89 8.58 7.19 4.58
C ASN A 89 7.62 6.49 3.62
N ASP A 90 7.28 7.18 2.54
CA ASP A 90 6.54 6.57 1.43
C ASP A 90 7.43 5.47 0.82
N TYR A 91 6.84 4.33 0.50
CA TYR A 91 7.60 3.23 -0.10
C TYR A 91 7.88 3.52 -1.57
N ASP A 92 9.15 3.44 -1.97
CA ASP A 92 9.55 3.64 -3.36
C ASP A 92 9.26 2.38 -4.18
N LEU A 93 8.24 2.46 -5.03
CA LEU A 93 7.84 1.37 -5.92
C LEU A 93 8.88 1.05 -7.00
N ALA A 94 9.84 1.94 -7.28
CA ALA A 94 10.99 1.59 -8.11
C ALA A 94 11.77 0.39 -7.53
N ARG A 95 11.82 0.24 -6.20
CA ARG A 95 12.42 -0.93 -5.54
C ARG A 95 11.66 -2.21 -5.82
N LEU A 96 10.34 -2.14 -5.90
CA LEU A 96 9.49 -3.29 -6.28
C LEU A 96 9.75 -3.68 -7.72
N TRP A 97 9.85 -2.71 -8.63
CA TRP A 97 10.09 -2.96 -10.05
C TRP A 97 11.50 -3.50 -10.34
N ALA A 98 12.50 -3.03 -9.59
CA ALA A 98 13.89 -3.49 -9.68
C ALA A 98 14.14 -4.84 -8.98
N ALA A 99 13.19 -5.34 -8.18
CA ALA A 99 13.36 -6.59 -7.45
C ALA A 99 13.47 -7.83 -8.38
N PRO A 100 14.15 -8.90 -7.92
CA PRO A 100 14.19 -10.18 -8.62
C PRO A 100 12.78 -10.67 -8.96
N GLU A 101 12.61 -11.34 -10.10
CA GLU A 101 11.30 -11.74 -10.62
C GLU A 101 10.45 -12.50 -9.59
N THR A 102 11.07 -13.42 -8.83
CA THR A 102 10.40 -14.16 -7.75
C THR A 102 9.84 -13.25 -6.67
N ILE A 103 10.66 -12.31 -6.16
CA ILE A 103 10.27 -11.37 -5.11
C ILE A 103 9.20 -10.39 -5.63
N ARG A 104 9.41 -9.85 -6.83
CA ARG A 104 8.47 -8.96 -7.50
C ARG A 104 7.12 -9.64 -7.69
N THR A 105 7.10 -10.89 -8.15
CA THR A 105 5.86 -11.66 -8.32
C THR A 105 5.11 -11.81 -7.00
N LEU A 106 5.80 -12.16 -5.90
CA LEU A 106 5.19 -12.28 -4.58
C LEU A 106 4.64 -10.92 -4.09
N LYS A 107 5.42 -9.84 -4.18
CA LYS A 107 4.99 -8.48 -3.81
C LYS A 107 3.78 -8.01 -4.64
N LEU A 108 3.72 -8.34 -5.93
CA LEU A 108 2.58 -8.04 -6.78
C LEU A 108 1.33 -8.86 -6.38
N GLN A 109 1.50 -10.13 -5.99
CA GLN A 109 0.41 -10.94 -5.45
C GLN A 109 -0.13 -10.37 -4.13
N MET A 110 0.74 -9.85 -3.27
CA MET A 110 0.35 -9.15 -2.05
C MET A 110 -0.49 -7.91 -2.34
N LEU A 111 -0.04 -7.06 -3.27
CA LEU A 111 -0.78 -5.87 -3.70
C LEU A 111 -2.16 -6.25 -4.25
N SER A 112 -2.23 -7.27 -5.11
CA SER A 112 -3.51 -7.77 -5.63
C SER A 112 -4.43 -8.27 -4.52
N ALA A 113 -3.89 -8.92 -3.48
CA ALA A 113 -4.67 -9.37 -2.33
C ALA A 113 -5.16 -8.17 -1.49
N ALA A 114 -4.29 -7.18 -1.26
CA ALA A 114 -4.67 -5.95 -0.54
C ALA A 114 -5.81 -5.21 -1.25
N PHE A 115 -5.76 -5.11 -2.59
CA PHE A 115 -6.85 -4.54 -3.38
C PHE A 115 -8.16 -5.32 -3.24
N ALA A 116 -8.09 -6.66 -3.23
CA ALA A 116 -9.28 -7.50 -3.07
C ALA A 116 -9.87 -7.36 -1.65
N LEU A 117 -9.03 -7.32 -0.62
CA LEU A 117 -9.45 -7.15 0.77
C LEU A 117 -10.06 -5.77 1.01
N ALA A 118 -9.47 -4.69 0.49
CA ALA A 118 -10.02 -3.34 0.60
C ALA A 118 -11.39 -3.18 -0.09
N GLN A 119 -11.67 -4.00 -1.10
CA GLN A 119 -12.97 -4.04 -1.79
C GLN A 119 -13.99 -4.93 -1.08
N LYS A 120 -13.59 -6.13 -0.63
CA LYS A 120 -14.53 -7.15 -0.14
C LYS A 120 -14.69 -7.17 1.39
N ARG A 121 -13.64 -6.81 2.12
CA ARG A 121 -13.54 -6.93 3.58
C ARG A 121 -12.80 -5.73 4.20
N PRO A 122 -13.36 -4.50 4.12
CA PRO A 122 -12.71 -3.28 4.61
C PRO A 122 -12.67 -3.15 6.14
N GLN A 123 -13.01 -4.20 6.89
CA GLN A 123 -13.10 -4.19 8.36
C GLN A 123 -12.61 -5.51 8.98
N GLY A 124 -12.35 -5.50 10.29
CA GLY A 124 -11.97 -6.68 11.06
C GLY A 124 -10.69 -7.34 10.54
N GLN A 125 -10.70 -8.66 10.40
CA GLN A 125 -9.54 -9.43 9.94
C GLN A 125 -9.05 -9.03 8.55
N GLY A 126 -9.95 -8.62 7.64
CA GLY A 126 -9.58 -8.15 6.31
C GLY A 126 -8.75 -6.87 6.37
N GLN A 127 -9.19 -5.93 7.20
CA GLN A 127 -8.46 -4.67 7.43
C GLN A 127 -7.08 -4.93 8.06
N THR A 128 -7.00 -5.77 9.09
CA THR A 128 -5.72 -6.13 9.71
C THR A 128 -4.75 -6.75 8.70
N ALA A 129 -5.24 -7.63 7.83
CA ALA A 129 -4.42 -8.23 6.77
C ALA A 129 -3.94 -7.20 5.75
N VAL A 130 -4.75 -6.18 5.41
CA VAL A 130 -4.31 -5.07 4.55
C VAL A 130 -3.12 -4.33 5.14
N TYR A 131 -3.16 -3.95 6.43
CA TYR A 131 -2.02 -3.31 7.08
C TYR A 131 -0.78 -4.19 7.08
N GLN A 132 -0.94 -5.48 7.39
CA GLN A 132 0.17 -6.43 7.37
C GLN A 132 0.80 -6.54 5.99
N LEU A 133 -0.01 -6.62 4.93
CA LEU A 133 0.48 -6.70 3.55
C LEU A 133 1.25 -5.44 3.15
N LEU A 134 0.72 -4.25 3.45
CA LEU A 134 1.38 -2.99 3.13
C LEU A 134 2.68 -2.82 3.90
N PHE A 135 2.71 -3.22 5.18
CA PHE A 135 3.92 -3.22 5.98
C PHE A 135 4.99 -4.14 5.37
N THR A 136 4.65 -5.41 5.14
CA THR A 136 5.57 -6.40 4.56
C THR A 136 6.04 -6.01 3.14
N LEU A 137 5.23 -5.26 2.37
CA LEU A 137 5.64 -4.77 1.05
C LEU A 137 6.89 -3.88 1.11
N ALA A 138 7.01 -3.07 2.17
CA ALA A 138 8.14 -2.17 2.40
C ALA A 138 9.42 -2.87 2.86
N GLU A 139 9.29 -4.09 3.38
CA GLU A 139 10.41 -4.84 3.94
C GLU A 139 11.25 -5.53 2.85
N ASP A 140 12.54 -5.67 3.12
CA ASP A 140 13.50 -6.37 2.24
C ASP A 140 13.56 -7.87 2.54
N TRP A 141 12.39 -8.48 2.66
CA TRP A 141 12.26 -9.92 2.94
C TRP A 141 12.45 -10.76 1.68
N ASP A 142 12.98 -11.97 1.88
CA ASP A 142 13.16 -12.96 0.83
C ASP A 142 11.86 -13.74 0.52
N ALA A 143 11.94 -14.64 -0.46
CA ALA A 143 10.79 -15.40 -0.90
C ALA A 143 10.23 -16.34 0.18
N GLU A 144 11.07 -16.86 1.08
CA GLU A 144 10.68 -17.78 2.14
C GLU A 144 9.81 -17.09 3.18
N LEU A 145 10.12 -15.82 3.48
CA LEU A 145 9.34 -14.99 4.40
C LEU A 145 8.09 -14.39 3.73
N LEU A 146 8.16 -14.05 2.43
CA LEU A 146 7.03 -13.46 1.71
C LEU A 146 5.94 -14.48 1.36
N LEU A 147 6.31 -15.73 1.07
CA LEU A 147 5.38 -16.76 0.60
C LEU A 147 4.24 -17.07 1.60
N PRO A 148 4.49 -17.28 2.90
CA PRO A 148 3.42 -17.51 3.88
C PRO A 148 2.44 -16.34 3.99
N VAL A 149 2.94 -15.11 3.88
CA VAL A 149 2.12 -13.89 3.94
C VAL A 149 1.18 -13.82 2.74
N VAL A 150 1.70 -14.10 1.54
CA VAL A 150 0.89 -14.17 0.31
C VAL A 150 -0.18 -15.26 0.42
N GLN A 151 0.18 -16.46 0.86
CA GLN A 151 -0.74 -17.58 0.99
C GLN A 151 -1.88 -17.26 1.98
N HIS A 152 -1.54 -16.67 3.13
CA HIS A 152 -2.52 -16.25 4.13
C HIS A 152 -3.49 -15.21 3.56
N ALA A 153 -2.99 -14.17 2.91
CA ALA A 153 -3.81 -13.13 2.32
C ALA A 153 -4.72 -13.67 1.20
N GLN A 154 -4.21 -14.57 0.36
CA GLN A 154 -5.01 -15.22 -0.69
C GLN A 154 -6.09 -16.13 -0.12
N LYS A 155 -5.87 -16.75 1.04
CA LYS A 155 -6.90 -17.53 1.73
C LYS A 155 -8.03 -16.60 2.20
N LEU A 156 -7.68 -15.49 2.86
CA LEU A 156 -8.64 -14.49 3.32
C LEU A 156 -9.44 -13.83 2.18
N CYS A 157 -8.87 -13.75 0.97
CA CYS A 157 -9.57 -13.25 -0.21
C CYS A 157 -10.63 -14.20 -0.79
N ARG A 158 -10.52 -15.51 -0.49
CA ARG A 158 -11.39 -16.58 -1.01
C ARG A 158 -12.53 -16.93 -0.08
N GLU A 159 -12.33 -16.73 1.22
CA GLU A 159 -13.36 -16.86 2.25
C GLU A 159 -14.39 -15.74 2.15
#